data_AF-A0A2W2BAY4-F1
#
_entry.id   AF-A0A2W2BAY4-F1
#
_cell.length_a   1.000
_cell.length_b   1.000
_cell.length_c   1.000
_cell.angle_alpha   90.00
_cell.angle_beta   90.00
_cell.angle_gamma   90.00
#
_symmetry.space_group_name_H-M   'P 1'
#
loop_
_entity.id
_entity.type
_entity.pdbx_description
1 polymer ?
#
loop_
_entity_poly.entity_id
_entity_poly.type
_entity_poly.pdbx_seq_one_letter_code
_entity_poly.pdbx_strand_id
1 'polypeptide(L)'
;MKKAIGGIYVAISVFVCAQAKAQQSQPVQKPTDTILSVTLPVTDVYATRIMSDSMRWRYGQLIERVKKVMPYAIKVTEMYNYATATYGGPGENVKAKRRYFDEMETKLRERYKDDLKNLTDMQGLLLVRLISRQTGVTTYDLVHEYQNGFSALKWQTWGKVNGYDLKKMYDPTEDRNLEHILTNMGYPLPVWFGGVTDSL
;
A
#
# COMPACT_ATOMS: atom_id res chain seq x y z
N MET A 1 16.26 47.16 61.25
CA MET A 1 17.30 46.13 60.98
C MET A 1 16.58 44.80 61.10
N LYS A 2 16.39 43.95 60.10
CA LYS A 2 17.37 43.30 59.22
C LYS A 2 16.66 42.91 57.91
N LYS A 3 17.26 43.29 56.79
CA LYS A 3 16.94 42.78 55.45
C LYS A 3 17.62 41.42 55.25
N ALA A 4 17.10 40.65 54.29
CA ALA A 4 17.78 39.57 53.56
C ALA A 4 18.07 38.25 54.30
N ILE A 5 17.12 37.29 54.24
CA ILE A 5 17.39 35.82 54.22
C ILE A 5 16.33 35.05 53.37
N GLY A 6 15.27 35.70 52.87
CA GLY A 6 14.14 35.05 52.15
C GLY A 6 14.41 34.47 50.74
N GLY A 7 15.66 34.44 50.26
CA GLY A 7 16.02 33.95 48.92
C GLY A 7 16.68 32.58 48.85
N ILE A 8 17.11 31.99 49.98
CA ILE A 8 17.85 30.72 50.01
C ILE A 8 16.95 29.51 50.25
N TYR A 9 15.80 29.69 50.90
CA TYR A 9 14.88 28.59 51.25
C TYR A 9 14.12 27.97 50.06
N VAL A 10 13.99 28.67 48.93
CA VAL A 10 13.27 28.18 47.75
C VAL A 10 14.17 27.34 46.81
N ALA A 11 15.49 27.45 46.92
CA ALA A 11 16.41 26.64 46.10
C ALA A 11 16.70 25.25 46.71
N ILE A 12 16.54 25.07 48.02
CA ILE A 12 16.82 23.80 48.71
C ILE A 12 15.63 22.82 48.61
N SER A 13 14.41 23.30 48.41
CA SER A 13 13.22 22.45 48.25
C SER A 13 13.11 21.76 46.89
N VAL A 14 13.83 22.24 45.85
CA VAL A 14 13.83 21.62 44.52
C VAL A 14 14.82 20.45 44.44
N PHE A 15 15.84 20.38 45.32
CA PHE A 15 16.88 19.37 45.22
C PHE A 15 16.56 18.04 45.93
N VAL A 16 15.52 17.99 46.78
CA VAL A 16 15.18 16.78 47.56
C VAL A 16 14.18 15.86 46.84
N CYS A 17 13.49 16.32 45.78
CA CYS A 17 12.60 15.47 44.98
C CYS A 17 13.30 14.70 43.83
N ALA A 18 14.59 14.93 43.59
CA ALA A 18 15.35 14.21 42.54
C ALA A 18 15.88 12.84 42.99
N GLN A 19 15.85 12.51 44.28
CA GLN A 19 16.32 11.22 44.82
C GLN A 19 15.20 10.16 44.92
N ALA A 20 13.98 10.45 44.48
CA ALA A 20 12.84 9.51 44.56
C ALA A 20 12.85 8.41 43.47
N LYS A 21 14.01 8.06 42.92
CA LYS A 21 14.18 6.91 42.02
C LYS A 21 15.50 6.20 42.24
N ALA A 22 15.73 5.70 43.45
CA ALA A 22 16.75 4.67 43.65
C ALA A 22 16.39 3.77 44.85
N GLN A 23 15.69 2.65 44.57
CA GLN A 23 15.85 1.30 45.12
C GLN A 23 14.54 0.52 44.89
N GLN A 24 14.49 -0.68 44.31
CA GLN A 24 15.53 -1.60 43.86
C GLN A 24 14.80 -2.70 43.06
N SER A 25 14.99 -2.81 41.75
CA SER A 25 14.94 -4.13 41.10
C SER A 25 16.35 -4.67 41.20
N GLN A 26 16.52 -5.80 41.90
CA GLN A 26 17.81 -6.48 41.96
C GLN A 26 18.32 -6.75 40.54
N PRO A 27 19.65 -6.73 40.32
CA PRO A 27 20.21 -7.22 39.08
C PRO A 27 19.92 -8.72 39.03
N VAL A 28 18.92 -9.14 38.26
CA VAL A 28 18.85 -10.53 37.83
C VAL A 28 20.08 -10.72 36.96
N GLN A 29 21.12 -11.31 37.54
CA GLN A 29 22.27 -11.82 36.80
C GLN A 29 21.73 -12.91 35.88
N LYS A 30 21.31 -12.50 34.69
CA LYS A 30 21.09 -13.44 33.59
C LYS A 30 22.49 -13.93 33.21
N PRO A 31 22.70 -15.25 33.06
CA PRO A 31 23.97 -15.75 32.54
C PRO A 31 24.29 -15.02 31.24
N THR A 32 25.57 -14.80 31.00
CA THR A 32 26.12 -14.23 29.77
C THR A 32 25.81 -15.13 28.58
N ASP A 33 24.53 -15.18 28.21
CA ASP A 33 24.12 -15.65 26.91
C ASP A 33 24.38 -14.47 25.98
N THR A 34 25.53 -14.53 25.30
CA THR A 34 25.74 -13.77 24.07
C THR A 34 24.71 -14.28 23.06
N ILE A 35 23.48 -13.76 23.13
CA ILE A 35 22.47 -14.01 22.11
C ILE A 35 22.92 -13.23 20.88
N LEU A 36 23.50 -13.95 19.92
CA LEU A 36 23.84 -13.41 18.63
C LEU A 36 22.52 -13.08 17.91
N SER A 37 22.09 -11.82 17.97
CA SER A 37 20.97 -11.34 17.18
C SER A 37 21.43 -11.16 15.73
N VAL A 38 21.38 -12.23 14.95
CA VAL A 38 21.55 -12.14 13.49
C VAL A 38 20.18 -11.89 12.88
N THR A 39 20.00 -10.71 12.31
CA THR A 39 18.90 -10.47 11.37
C THR A 39 19.28 -11.19 10.08
N LEU A 40 18.68 -12.36 9.85
CA LEU A 40 18.83 -13.03 8.56
C LEU A 40 18.25 -12.12 7.48
N PRO A 41 18.95 -11.89 6.36
CA PRO A 41 18.34 -11.21 5.23
C PRO A 41 17.12 -12.03 4.82
N VAL A 42 16.00 -11.36 4.57
CA VAL A 42 14.80 -12.02 4.05
C VAL A 42 15.18 -12.60 2.69
N THR A 43 15.27 -13.92 2.60
CA THR A 43 15.55 -14.62 1.35
C THR A 43 14.25 -15.15 0.79
N ASP A 44 13.94 -14.82 -0.46
CA ASP A 44 12.79 -15.41 -1.14
C ASP A 44 13.01 -16.92 -1.33
N VAL A 45 12.23 -17.73 -0.61
CA VAL A 45 12.23 -19.18 -0.78
C VAL A 45 11.39 -19.52 -2.01
N TYR A 46 12.05 -19.72 -3.15
CA TYR A 46 11.40 -20.21 -4.36
C TYR A 46 11.12 -21.71 -4.23
N ALA A 47 9.96 -22.08 -3.69
CA ALA A 47 9.47 -23.44 -3.82
C ALA A 47 9.15 -23.70 -5.29
N THR A 48 9.83 -24.67 -5.92
CA THR A 48 9.45 -25.15 -7.26
C THR A 48 8.06 -25.76 -7.16
N ARG A 49 7.05 -25.00 -7.59
CA ARG A 49 5.67 -25.46 -7.53
C ARG A 49 5.45 -26.52 -8.60
N ILE A 50 5.17 -27.74 -8.16
CA ILE A 50 4.69 -28.81 -9.05
C ILE A 50 3.28 -28.41 -9.48
N MET A 51 3.15 -28.01 -10.74
CA MET A 51 1.88 -27.60 -11.35
C MET A 51 1.49 -28.60 -12.44
N SER A 52 0.19 -28.90 -12.55
CA SER A 52 -0.37 -29.57 -13.72
C SER A 52 -0.22 -28.71 -14.98
N ASP A 53 -0.26 -29.33 -16.15
CA ASP A 53 -0.15 -28.61 -17.42
C ASP A 53 -1.23 -27.53 -17.60
N SER A 54 -2.46 -27.82 -17.17
CA SER A 54 -3.56 -26.85 -17.17
C SER A 54 -3.29 -25.64 -16.27
N MET A 55 -2.70 -25.85 -15.09
CA MET A 55 -2.31 -24.77 -14.18
C MET A 55 -1.17 -23.95 -14.75
N ARG A 56 -0.15 -24.60 -15.34
CA ARG A 56 0.98 -23.93 -16.00
C ARG A 56 0.51 -23.00 -17.12
N TRP A 57 -0.41 -23.48 -17.96
CA TRP A 57 -0.97 -22.68 -19.04
C TRP A 57 -1.72 -21.45 -18.51
N ARG A 58 -2.61 -21.62 -17.52
CA ARG A 58 -3.34 -20.50 -16.90
C ARG A 58 -2.40 -19.49 -16.24
N TYR A 59 -1.36 -19.97 -15.59
CA TYR A 59 -0.34 -19.14 -14.95
C TYR A 59 0.45 -18.32 -15.99
N GLY A 60 0.86 -18.94 -17.10
CA GLY A 60 1.48 -18.22 -18.22
C GLY A 60 0.58 -17.15 -18.83
N GLN A 61 -0.71 -17.45 -19.02
CA GLN A 61 -1.70 -16.46 -19.47
C GLN A 61 -1.83 -15.28 -18.49
N LEU A 62 -1.75 -15.54 -17.18
CA LEU A 62 -1.79 -14.49 -16.17
C LEU A 62 -0.54 -13.60 -16.26
N ILE A 63 0.65 -14.17 -16.43
CA ILE A 63 1.89 -13.41 -16.62
C ILE A 63 1.78 -12.45 -17.81
N GLU A 64 1.33 -12.94 -18.97
CA GLU A 64 1.19 -12.10 -20.17
C GLU A 64 0.16 -10.98 -19.98
N ARG A 65 -0.95 -11.25 -19.27
CA ARG A 65 -1.92 -10.22 -18.91
C ARG A 65 -1.33 -9.19 -17.95
N VAL A 66 -0.57 -9.61 -16.94
CA VAL A 66 0.11 -8.71 -16.00
C VAL A 66 1.09 -7.82 -16.77
N LYS A 67 1.97 -8.39 -17.60
CA LYS A 67 2.92 -7.61 -18.42
C LYS A 67 2.22 -6.55 -19.27
N LYS A 68 1.10 -6.89 -19.90
CA LYS A 68 0.35 -5.96 -20.75
C LYS A 68 -0.27 -4.82 -19.93
N VAL A 69 -0.79 -5.11 -18.75
CA VAL A 69 -1.62 -4.19 -17.96
C VAL A 69 -0.81 -3.33 -16.98
N MET A 70 0.30 -3.87 -16.48
CA MET A 70 1.14 -3.26 -15.47
C MET A 70 1.61 -1.82 -15.78
N PRO A 71 2.07 -1.45 -17.00
CA PRO A 71 2.50 -0.07 -17.26
C PRO A 71 1.40 0.97 -17.02
N TYR A 72 0.13 0.62 -17.27
CA TYR A 72 -1.00 1.50 -16.99
C TYR A 72 -1.26 1.61 -15.50
N ALA A 73 -1.22 0.48 -14.78
CA ALA A 73 -1.42 0.44 -13.33
C ALA A 73 -0.42 1.36 -12.62
N ILE A 74 0.87 1.30 -13.00
CA ILE A 74 1.90 2.17 -12.46
C ILE A 74 1.55 3.64 -12.67
N LYS A 75 1.19 4.04 -13.90
CA LYS A 75 0.90 5.46 -14.21
C LYS A 75 -0.29 6.00 -13.44
N VAL A 76 -1.34 5.20 -13.27
CA VAL A 76 -2.51 5.58 -12.47
C VAL A 76 -2.14 5.71 -10.99
N THR A 77 -1.35 4.78 -10.47
CA THR A 77 -0.87 4.82 -9.08
C THR A 77 0.04 6.02 -8.82
N GLU A 78 0.97 6.32 -9.71
CA GLU A 78 1.82 7.52 -9.62
C GLU A 78 0.96 8.80 -9.55
N MET A 79 -0.03 8.92 -10.43
CA MET A 79 -0.98 10.03 -10.44
C MET A 79 -1.78 10.11 -9.13
N TYR A 80 -2.28 8.97 -8.64
CA TYR A 80 -3.05 8.91 -7.40
C TYR A 80 -2.22 9.33 -6.18
N ASN A 81 -0.99 8.82 -6.08
CA ASN A 81 -0.08 9.15 -5.00
C ASN A 81 0.29 10.64 -5.02
N TYR A 82 0.57 11.19 -6.20
CA TYR A 82 0.84 12.62 -6.36
C TYR A 82 -0.36 13.49 -5.93
N ALA A 83 -1.56 13.14 -6.39
CA ALA A 83 -2.78 13.87 -6.04
C ALA A 83 -3.05 13.83 -4.54
N THR A 84 -2.86 12.67 -3.92
CA THR A 84 -3.06 12.46 -2.49
C THR A 84 -2.02 13.23 -1.66
N ALA A 85 -0.76 13.25 -2.09
CA ALA A 85 0.30 14.01 -1.42
C ALA A 85 0.15 15.54 -1.58
N THR A 86 -0.33 16.00 -2.74
CA THR A 86 -0.42 17.44 -3.05
C THR A 86 -1.68 18.07 -2.48
N TYR A 87 -2.81 17.36 -2.54
CA TYR A 87 -4.13 17.91 -2.21
C TYR A 87 -4.78 17.27 -0.99
N GLY A 88 -4.27 16.14 -0.50
CA GLY A 88 -4.78 15.47 0.70
C GLY A 88 -4.28 16.10 2.01
N GLY A 89 -5.03 15.91 3.10
CA GLY A 89 -4.66 16.34 4.45
C GLY A 89 -5.67 17.28 5.12
N PRO A 90 -5.35 17.84 6.31
CA PRO A 90 -6.21 18.78 7.01
C PRO A 90 -6.43 20.05 6.17
N GLY A 91 -7.66 20.30 5.73
CA GLY A 91 -7.98 21.39 4.79
C GLY A 91 -7.98 20.97 3.31
N GLU A 92 -8.19 19.68 3.02
CA GLU A 92 -8.22 19.10 1.68
C GLU A 92 -9.02 19.96 0.68
N ASN A 93 -8.33 20.36 -0.39
CA ASN A 93 -8.97 21.03 -1.52
C ASN A 93 -9.52 19.97 -2.48
N VAL A 94 -10.67 19.39 -2.11
CA VAL A 94 -11.36 18.33 -2.86
C VAL A 94 -11.58 18.74 -4.32
N LYS A 95 -11.89 20.02 -4.57
CA LYS A 95 -12.10 20.54 -5.92
C LYS A 95 -10.83 20.54 -6.76
N ALA A 96 -9.70 20.95 -6.17
CA ALA A 96 -8.41 20.94 -6.87
C ALA A 96 -7.93 19.52 -7.13
N LYS A 97 -8.10 18.61 -6.16
CA LYS A 97 -7.79 17.18 -6.30
C LYS A 97 -8.58 16.55 -7.46
N ARG A 98 -9.89 16.76 -7.47
CA ARG A 98 -10.76 16.26 -8.55
C ARG A 98 -10.36 16.81 -9.92
N ARG A 99 -10.09 18.12 -10.02
CA ARG A 99 -9.64 18.72 -11.28
C ARG A 99 -8.33 18.11 -11.77
N TYR A 100 -7.37 17.88 -10.88
CA TYR A 100 -6.12 17.22 -11.25
C TYR A 100 -6.36 15.79 -11.79
N PHE A 101 -7.22 15.02 -11.13
CA PHE A 101 -7.60 13.70 -11.61
C PHE A 101 -8.27 13.75 -13.00
N ASP A 102 -9.24 14.64 -13.22
CA ASP A 102 -9.93 14.78 -14.50
C ASP A 102 -8.95 15.14 -15.65
N GLU A 103 -8.01 16.06 -15.38
CA GLU A 103 -6.99 16.48 -16.34
C GLU A 103 -6.03 15.34 -16.68
N MET A 104 -5.55 14.62 -15.67
CA MET A 104 -4.60 13.52 -15.85
C MET A 104 -5.25 12.29 -16.46
N GLU A 105 -6.50 11.98 -16.09
CA GLU A 105 -7.29 10.93 -16.73
C GLU A 105 -7.42 11.21 -18.23
N THR A 106 -7.76 12.45 -18.61
CA THR A 106 -7.90 12.84 -20.02
C THR A 106 -6.59 12.63 -20.77
N LYS A 107 -5.46 13.09 -20.22
CA LYS A 107 -4.12 12.91 -20.81
C LYS A 107 -3.75 11.43 -20.94
N LEU A 108 -4.04 10.63 -19.92
CA LEU A 108 -3.74 9.20 -19.91
C LEU A 108 -4.59 8.45 -20.93
N ARG A 109 -5.88 8.79 -21.00
CA ARG A 109 -6.83 8.22 -21.97
C ARG A 109 -6.46 8.58 -23.39
N GLU A 110 -6.03 9.81 -23.66
CA GLU A 110 -5.59 10.20 -25.01
C GLU A 110 -4.31 9.46 -25.42
N ARG A 111 -3.34 9.36 -24.51
CA ARG A 111 -2.06 8.68 -24.75
C ARG A 111 -2.23 7.18 -24.99
N TYR A 112 -3.12 6.53 -24.26
CA TYR A 112 -3.27 5.07 -24.24
C TYR A 112 -4.63 4.61 -24.77
N LYS A 113 -5.31 5.44 -25.55
CA LYS A 113 -6.69 5.20 -26.01
C LYS A 113 -6.83 3.87 -26.70
N ASP A 114 -5.93 3.60 -27.65
CA ASP A 114 -5.98 2.41 -28.49
C ASP A 114 -5.63 1.17 -27.67
N ASP A 115 -4.67 1.26 -26.76
CA ASP A 115 -4.28 0.16 -25.89
C ASP A 115 -5.41 -0.22 -24.92
N LEU A 116 -6.01 0.78 -24.26
CA LEU A 116 -7.11 0.59 -23.32
C LEU A 116 -8.36 0.04 -24.03
N LYS A 117 -8.63 0.50 -25.26
CA LYS A 117 -9.73 -0.02 -26.09
C LYS A 117 -9.51 -1.48 -26.48
N ASN A 118 -8.24 -1.89 -26.64
CA ASN A 118 -7.84 -3.26 -27.01
C ASN A 118 -7.63 -4.17 -25.79
N LEU A 119 -7.98 -3.74 -24.57
CA LEU A 119 -8.00 -4.61 -23.41
C LEU A 119 -9.25 -5.49 -23.43
N THR A 120 -9.06 -6.78 -23.15
CA THR A 120 -10.19 -7.67 -22.86
C THR A 120 -10.77 -7.35 -21.49
N ASP A 121 -12.00 -7.79 -21.23
CA ASP A 121 -12.63 -7.55 -19.92
C ASP A 121 -11.80 -8.11 -18.76
N MET A 122 -11.21 -9.30 -18.93
CA MET A 122 -10.34 -9.87 -17.90
C MET A 122 -9.06 -9.06 -17.67
N GLN A 123 -8.52 -8.40 -18.70
CA GLN A 123 -7.36 -7.53 -18.58
C GLN A 123 -7.72 -6.19 -17.91
N GLY A 124 -8.88 -5.62 -18.23
CA GLY A 124 -9.39 -4.43 -17.54
C GLY A 124 -9.67 -4.72 -16.05
N LEU A 125 -10.18 -5.91 -15.72
CA LEU A 125 -10.39 -6.31 -14.32
C LEU A 125 -9.06 -6.40 -13.57
N LEU A 126 -8.06 -7.04 -14.19
CA LEU A 126 -6.72 -7.12 -13.64
C LEU A 126 -6.13 -5.71 -13.42
N LEU A 127 -6.38 -4.76 -14.32
CA LEU A 127 -5.92 -3.38 -14.18
C LEU A 127 -6.47 -2.74 -12.91
N VAL A 128 -7.79 -2.79 -12.72
CA VAL A 128 -8.42 -2.18 -11.53
C VAL A 128 -7.94 -2.87 -10.25
N ARG A 129 -7.75 -4.20 -10.27
CA ARG A 129 -7.17 -4.94 -9.14
C ARG A 129 -5.76 -4.49 -8.79
N LEU A 130 -4.89 -4.30 -9.79
CA LEU A 130 -3.53 -3.82 -9.56
C LEU A 130 -3.52 -2.40 -8.99
N ILE A 131 -4.40 -1.52 -9.46
CA ILE A 131 -4.54 -0.17 -8.91
C ILE A 131 -5.05 -0.24 -7.46
N SER A 132 -6.10 -1.02 -7.20
CA SER A 132 -6.64 -1.22 -5.84
C SER A 132 -5.59 -1.80 -4.89
N ARG A 133 -4.78 -2.76 -5.36
CA ARG A 133 -3.61 -3.27 -4.63
C ARG A 133 -2.63 -2.13 -4.30
N GLN A 134 -2.36 -1.25 -5.25
CA GLN A 134 -1.37 -0.17 -5.14
C GLN A 134 -1.86 1.11 -4.46
N THR A 135 -3.16 1.29 -4.23
CA THR A 135 -3.69 2.49 -3.58
C THR A 135 -4.46 2.19 -2.31
N GLY A 136 -4.84 0.92 -2.08
CA GLY A 136 -5.70 0.51 -0.95
C GLY A 136 -7.16 0.96 -1.11
N VAL A 137 -7.52 1.59 -2.23
CA VAL A 137 -8.88 2.06 -2.53
C VAL A 137 -9.72 0.90 -3.06
N THR A 138 -11.02 0.88 -2.78
CA THR A 138 -11.89 -0.18 -3.29
C THR A 138 -11.99 -0.12 -4.83
N THR A 139 -12.17 -1.28 -5.45
CA THR A 139 -12.38 -1.37 -6.91
C THR A 139 -13.61 -0.56 -7.33
N TYR A 140 -14.67 -0.56 -6.51
CA TYR A 140 -15.87 0.24 -6.70
C TYR A 140 -15.56 1.74 -6.72
N ASP A 141 -14.82 2.26 -5.74
CA ASP A 141 -14.53 3.69 -5.66
C ASP A 141 -13.69 4.13 -6.86
N LEU A 142 -12.70 3.33 -7.26
CA LEU A 142 -11.94 3.58 -8.49
C LEU A 142 -12.89 3.63 -9.69
N VAL A 143 -13.69 2.59 -9.90
CA VAL A 143 -14.60 2.52 -11.04
C VAL A 143 -15.65 3.64 -11.04
N HIS A 144 -16.16 4.03 -9.88
CA HIS A 144 -17.16 5.08 -9.73
C HIS A 144 -16.58 6.48 -9.95
N GLU A 145 -15.37 6.74 -9.45
CA GLU A 145 -14.68 8.02 -9.60
C GLU A 145 -14.18 8.24 -11.05
N TYR A 146 -13.75 7.17 -11.74
CA TYR A 146 -13.31 7.20 -13.14
C TYR A 146 -14.45 7.02 -14.18
N GLN A 147 -15.71 6.96 -13.75
CA GLN A 147 -16.84 6.61 -14.63
C GLN A 147 -17.38 7.77 -15.48
N ASN A 148 -16.80 8.97 -15.42
CA ASN A 148 -17.26 10.10 -16.25
C ASN A 148 -17.03 9.88 -17.77
N GLY A 149 -16.26 8.84 -18.17
CA GLY A 149 -15.98 8.53 -19.57
C GLY A 149 -16.11 7.06 -20.01
N PHE A 150 -16.41 6.11 -19.12
CA PHE A 150 -16.57 4.69 -19.47
C PHE A 150 -18.05 4.29 -19.42
N SER A 151 -18.57 3.65 -20.48
CA SER A 151 -19.98 3.25 -20.54
C SER A 151 -20.40 2.45 -19.31
N ALA A 152 -21.26 3.02 -18.46
CA ALA A 152 -21.84 2.41 -17.27
C ALA A 152 -22.47 1.02 -17.54
N LEU A 153 -22.85 0.76 -18.79
CA LEU A 153 -23.38 -0.51 -19.28
C LEU A 153 -22.40 -1.68 -19.11
N LYS A 154 -21.09 -1.46 -19.30
CA LYS A 154 -20.09 -2.53 -19.13
C LYS A 154 -19.99 -2.95 -17.67
N TRP A 155 -20.03 -2.01 -16.74
CA TRP A 155 -19.88 -2.29 -15.31
C TRP A 155 -21.07 -3.03 -14.68
N GLN A 156 -22.29 -2.84 -15.21
CA GLN A 156 -23.45 -3.65 -14.81
C GLN A 156 -23.28 -5.13 -15.17
N THR A 157 -22.69 -5.43 -16.32
CA THR A 157 -22.37 -6.79 -16.74
C THR A 157 -21.26 -7.39 -15.87
N TRP A 158 -20.27 -6.58 -15.50
CA TRP A 158 -19.11 -7.03 -14.71
C TRP A 158 -19.48 -7.38 -13.26
N GLY A 159 -20.40 -6.65 -12.64
CA GLY A 159 -20.89 -6.95 -11.28
C GLY A 159 -21.73 -8.24 -11.19
N LYS A 160 -22.30 -8.72 -12.31
CA LYS A 160 -23.13 -9.94 -12.34
C LYS A 160 -22.36 -11.21 -12.70
N VAL A 161 -21.31 -11.09 -13.51
CA VAL A 161 -20.65 -12.27 -14.14
C VAL A 161 -19.60 -12.93 -13.23
N ASN A 162 -19.16 -12.28 -12.15
CA ASN A 162 -17.90 -12.68 -11.54
C ASN A 162 -17.90 -12.99 -10.04
N GLY A 163 -19.00 -12.85 -9.28
CA GLY A 163 -19.02 -13.23 -7.86
C GLY A 163 -17.99 -12.50 -6.95
N TYR A 164 -17.20 -11.59 -7.51
CA TYR A 164 -16.30 -10.69 -6.81
C TYR A 164 -17.09 -9.43 -6.48
N ASP A 165 -17.29 -9.18 -5.19
CA ASP A 165 -17.91 -7.95 -4.73
C ASP A 165 -17.01 -6.77 -5.12
N LEU A 166 -17.50 -5.88 -5.99
CA LEU A 166 -16.76 -4.69 -6.43
C LEU A 166 -16.42 -3.77 -5.24
N LYS A 167 -17.18 -3.88 -4.14
CA LYS A 167 -16.93 -3.15 -2.90
C LYS A 167 -15.82 -3.78 -2.05
N LYS A 168 -15.31 -4.94 -2.44
CA LYS A 168 -14.26 -5.64 -1.71
C LYS A 168 -12.91 -4.97 -1.96
N MET A 169 -12.15 -4.78 -0.88
CA MET A 169 -10.74 -4.42 -0.97
C MET A 169 -9.92 -5.56 -1.57
N TYR A 170 -8.81 -5.22 -2.19
CA TYR A 170 -7.87 -6.22 -2.71
C TYR A 170 -7.36 -7.12 -1.57
N ASP A 171 -7.40 -8.44 -1.77
CA ASP A 171 -6.94 -9.43 -0.80
C ASP A 171 -5.75 -10.24 -1.38
N PRO A 172 -4.52 -10.02 -0.88
CA PRO A 172 -3.34 -10.77 -1.31
C PRO A 172 -3.45 -12.29 -1.12
N THR A 173 -4.26 -12.74 -0.16
CA THR A 173 -4.41 -14.16 0.19
C THR A 173 -5.30 -14.92 -0.80
N GLU A 174 -6.20 -14.22 -1.48
CA GLU A 174 -7.06 -14.77 -2.54
C GLU A 174 -6.32 -14.80 -3.87
N ASP A 175 -5.59 -13.74 -4.18
CA ASP A 175 -4.89 -13.56 -5.45
C ASP A 175 -3.42 -14.05 -5.38
N ARG A 176 -3.15 -15.20 -4.73
CA ARG A 176 -1.78 -15.73 -4.48
C ARG A 176 -0.92 -15.88 -5.74
N ASN A 177 -1.51 -16.31 -6.84
CA ASN A 177 -0.78 -16.46 -8.10
C ASN A 177 -0.38 -15.10 -8.67
N LEU A 178 -1.23 -14.09 -8.52
CA LEU A 178 -0.95 -12.73 -8.96
C LEU A 178 0.16 -12.14 -8.09
N GLU A 179 0.08 -12.28 -6.77
CA GLU A 179 1.13 -11.83 -5.85
C GLU A 179 2.47 -12.47 -6.15
N HIS A 180 2.50 -13.79 -6.35
CA HIS A 180 3.73 -14.48 -6.71
C HIS A 180 4.32 -13.95 -8.04
N ILE A 181 3.49 -13.63 -9.04
CA ILE A 181 3.97 -13.01 -10.28
C ILE A 181 4.52 -11.61 -10.02
N LEU A 182 3.81 -10.78 -9.25
CA LEU A 182 4.21 -9.41 -8.97
C LEU A 182 5.51 -9.34 -8.17
N THR A 183 5.66 -10.16 -7.14
CA THR A 183 6.91 -10.28 -6.37
C THR A 183 8.08 -10.68 -7.27
N ASN A 184 7.90 -11.70 -8.13
CA ASN A 184 8.94 -12.11 -9.09
C ASN A 184 9.27 -11.03 -10.13
N MET A 185 8.35 -10.11 -10.40
CA MET A 185 8.56 -8.97 -11.29
C MET A 185 9.17 -7.75 -10.58
N GLY A 186 9.45 -7.83 -9.27
CA GLY A 186 10.00 -6.72 -8.48
C GLY A 186 8.95 -5.76 -7.91
N TYR A 187 7.69 -6.19 -7.81
CA TYR A 187 6.59 -5.41 -7.25
C TYR A 187 6.08 -6.06 -5.95
N PRO A 188 6.80 -5.90 -4.82
CA PRO A 188 6.38 -6.48 -3.54
C PRO A 188 5.07 -5.89 -3.04
N LEU A 189 4.51 -6.52 -2.00
CA LEU A 189 3.30 -6.03 -1.35
C LEU A 189 3.54 -4.63 -0.75
N PRO A 190 2.63 -3.69 -0.99
CA PRO A 190 2.72 -2.37 -0.38
C PRO A 190 2.61 -2.37 1.14
N VAL A 191 3.12 -1.31 1.78
CA VAL A 191 3.22 -1.15 3.23
C VAL A 191 1.89 -1.31 3.98
N TRP A 192 0.77 -0.92 3.37
CA TRP A 192 -0.55 -1.01 4.02
C TRP A 192 -1.11 -2.44 4.11
N PHE A 193 -0.47 -3.45 3.49
CA PHE A 193 -0.78 -4.87 3.71
C PHE A 193 0.07 -5.52 4.81
N GLY A 194 0.90 -4.74 5.51
CA GLY A 194 1.79 -5.24 6.56
C GLY A 194 3.16 -5.71 6.05
N GLY A 195 3.56 -5.29 4.85
CA GLY A 195 4.91 -5.51 4.32
C GLY A 195 5.93 -4.59 5.00
N VAL A 196 6.98 -5.17 5.59
CA VAL A 196 8.17 -4.43 6.02
C VAL A 196 8.91 -3.99 4.76
N THR A 197 8.87 -2.71 4.40
CA THR A 197 9.72 -2.17 3.34
C THR A 197 11.05 -1.74 3.95
N ASP A 198 12.14 -2.40 3.56
CA ASP A 198 13.46 -1.77 3.63
C ASP A 198 13.44 -0.59 2.66
N SER A 199 13.46 0.62 3.22
CA SER A 199 13.63 1.86 2.49
C SER A 199 15.00 1.88 1.81
N LEU A 200 15.04 1.88 0.48
CA LEU A 200 16.09 2.48 -0.35
C LEU A 200 15.48 3.07 -1.63
#